data_AF-A0A8J3DBN6-F1
#
_entry.id   AF-A0A8J3DBN6-F1
#
_cell.length_a   1.000
_cell.length_b   1.000
_cell.length_c   1.000
_cell.angle_alpha   90.00
_cell.angle_beta   90.00
_cell.angle_gamma   90.00
#
_symmetry.space_group_name_H-M   'P 1'
#
loop_
_entity.id
_entity.type
_entity.pdbx_description
1 polymer ?
#
loop_
_entity_poly.entity_id
_entity_poly.type
_entity_poly.pdbx_seq_one_letter_code
_entity_poly.pdbx_strand_id
1 'polypeptide(L)'
;MPLPKKPIAKKFLAKYWDCSAANLSKGKYKNMPKFMTFDEADVWKYDNITNSPARQAAAKESAALRFGNGPGEIPHPSGDRPIVHQSKFDTGQNVAVLLQRLQSDSEREPRDGWDFDERMLVQAEGVVELAYALYQDAIRKGNPAHVAMQLKNWSEASKQAAAIRASFLDLVTRRGGIAEIDGVIDIVSGVLGDLRSRLDKLGDRCAIEANPSDPVLAKNVIDLAINAIFEEFDRAQERIEEDLRQCPDLSQVA
;
A
#
# COMPACT_ATOMS: atom_id res chain seq x y z
N MET A 1 22.74 13.65 32.59
CA MET A 1 21.46 13.26 33.24
C MET A 1 21.56 11.79 33.64
N PRO A 2 21.18 11.40 34.87
CA PRO A 2 21.21 9.99 35.27
C PRO A 2 20.20 9.18 34.44
N LEU A 3 20.68 8.12 33.78
CA LEU A 3 19.83 7.21 33.00
C LEU A 3 18.78 6.53 33.91
N PRO A 4 17.55 6.30 33.42
CA PRO A 4 16.53 5.59 34.18
C PRO A 4 17.02 4.17 34.53
N LYS A 5 17.01 3.83 35.83
CA LYS A 5 17.50 2.54 36.35
C LYS A 5 16.57 1.34 36.04
N LYS A 6 15.46 1.56 35.35
CA LYS A 6 14.44 0.51 35.10
C LYS A 6 14.16 0.42 33.60
N PRO A 7 14.13 -0.80 33.04
CA PRO A 7 13.72 -1.00 31.65
C PRO A 7 12.30 -0.48 31.41
N ILE A 8 12.05 0.02 30.20
CA ILE A 8 10.74 0.50 29.77
C ILE A 8 9.75 -0.67 29.77
N ALA A 9 8.62 -0.50 30.46
CA ALA A 9 7.59 -1.54 30.48
C ALA A 9 6.90 -1.64 29.11
N LYS A 10 6.55 -2.87 28.69
CA LYS A 10 5.91 -3.14 27.39
C LYS A 10 4.68 -2.27 27.12
N LYS A 11 3.87 -1.95 28.14
CA LYS A 11 2.70 -1.07 27.98
C LYS A 11 3.04 0.34 27.48
N PHE A 12 4.20 0.88 27.85
CA PHE A 12 4.64 2.20 27.40
C PHE A 12 5.21 2.15 25.98
N LEU A 13 5.93 1.08 25.62
CA LEU A 13 6.34 0.84 24.24
C LEU A 13 5.14 0.64 23.32
N ALA A 14 4.12 -0.08 23.78
CA ALA A 14 2.89 -0.32 23.03
C ALA A 14 2.21 1.01 22.66
N LYS A 15 2.06 1.90 23.66
CA LYS A 15 1.51 3.25 23.46
C LYS A 15 2.40 4.12 22.56
N TYR A 16 3.72 4.04 22.71
CA TYR A 16 4.67 4.83 21.90
C TYR A 16 4.68 4.42 20.42
N TRP A 17 4.49 3.13 20.13
CA TRP A 17 4.40 2.60 18.77
C TRP A 17 2.97 2.49 18.22
N ASP A 18 2.00 3.05 18.93
CA ASP A 18 0.58 3.01 18.60
C ASP A 18 0.06 1.60 18.29
N CYS A 19 0.41 0.63 19.14
CA CYS A 19 0.01 -0.77 18.97
C CYS A 19 -0.45 -1.40 20.29
N SER A 20 -1.12 -2.54 20.21
CA SER A 20 -1.61 -3.24 21.41
C SER A 20 -0.47 -3.89 22.22
N ALA A 21 -0.58 -3.88 23.55
CA ALA A 21 0.41 -4.56 24.42
C ALA A 21 0.42 -6.10 24.21
N ALA A 22 -0.67 -6.67 23.71
CA ALA A 22 -0.76 -8.07 23.32
C ALA A 22 0.12 -8.38 22.09
N ASN A 23 0.20 -7.45 21.12
CA ASN A 23 1.08 -7.59 19.96
C ASN A 23 2.56 -7.66 20.36
N LEU A 24 2.97 -6.92 21.39
CA LEU A 24 4.35 -6.97 21.92
C LEU A 24 4.71 -8.27 22.67
N SER A 25 3.74 -9.16 22.86
CA SER A 25 3.94 -10.44 23.53
C SER A 25 3.75 -11.63 22.59
N LYS A 26 3.44 -11.40 21.31
CA LYS A 26 3.14 -12.43 20.32
C LYS A 26 3.82 -12.10 18.98
N GLY A 27 3.83 -13.08 18.07
CA GLY A 27 4.28 -12.90 16.68
C GLY A 27 5.68 -12.31 16.55
N LYS A 28 5.81 -11.22 15.77
CA LYS A 28 7.06 -10.56 15.42
C LYS A 28 7.83 -9.96 16.61
N TYR A 29 7.16 -9.75 17.75
CA TYR A 29 7.75 -9.18 18.97
C TYR A 29 8.01 -10.21 20.07
N LYS A 30 7.83 -11.52 19.79
CA LYS A 30 7.93 -12.59 20.80
C LYS A 30 9.28 -12.60 21.53
N ASN A 31 10.37 -12.28 20.84
CA ASN A 31 11.73 -12.28 21.37
C ASN A 31 12.30 -10.87 21.60
N MET A 32 11.42 -9.88 21.78
CA MET A 32 11.83 -8.49 22.00
C MET A 32 12.59 -8.34 23.33
N PRO A 33 13.82 -7.80 23.32
CA PRO A 33 14.60 -7.55 24.53
C PRO A 33 13.98 -6.41 25.36
N LYS A 34 14.48 -6.23 26.59
CA LYS A 34 14.07 -5.12 27.45
C LYS A 34 14.96 -3.91 27.16
N PHE A 35 14.36 -2.78 26.80
CA PHE A 35 15.07 -1.56 26.44
C PHE A 35 15.13 -0.57 27.60
N MET A 36 16.18 0.25 27.66
CA MET A 36 16.33 1.32 28.64
C MET A 36 15.83 2.66 28.09
N THR A 37 15.88 2.85 26.77
CA THR A 37 15.42 4.05 26.06
C THR A 37 14.48 3.71 24.91
N PHE A 38 13.69 4.69 24.45
CA PHE A 38 12.83 4.51 23.26
C PHE A 38 13.67 4.39 21.98
N ASP A 39 14.79 5.11 21.90
CA ASP A 39 15.71 5.04 20.75
C ASP A 39 16.28 3.63 20.53
N GLU A 40 16.68 2.94 21.60
CA GLU A 40 17.14 1.54 21.54
C GLU A 40 16.04 0.61 21.01
N ALA A 41 14.79 0.87 21.43
CA ALA A 41 13.65 0.09 21.00
C ALA A 41 13.34 0.33 19.51
N ASP A 42 13.43 1.57 19.05
CA ASP A 42 13.19 1.95 17.64
C ASP A 42 14.24 1.34 16.71
N VAL A 43 15.52 1.36 17.10
CA VAL A 43 16.61 0.70 16.34
C VAL A 43 16.32 -0.80 16.21
N TRP A 44 15.97 -1.47 17.31
CA TRP A 44 15.66 -2.90 17.27
C TRP A 44 14.43 -3.21 16.40
N LYS A 45 13.35 -2.41 16.54
CA LYS A 45 12.13 -2.54 15.73
C LYS A 45 12.47 -2.37 14.25
N TYR A 46 13.27 -1.37 13.91
CA TYR A 46 13.74 -1.16 12.55
C TYR A 46 14.50 -2.38 12.03
N ASP A 47 15.52 -2.86 12.74
CA ASP A 47 16.38 -3.96 12.29
C ASP A 47 15.66 -5.31 12.18
N ASN A 48 14.73 -5.60 13.10
CA ASN A 48 14.15 -6.94 13.22
C ASN A 48 12.78 -7.07 12.58
N ILE A 49 12.04 -5.96 12.44
CA ILE A 49 10.65 -5.97 11.98
C ILE A 49 10.55 -5.26 10.64
N THR A 50 11.16 -4.09 10.51
CA THR A 50 11.13 -3.32 9.26
C THR A 50 12.15 -3.87 8.26
N ASN A 51 13.35 -4.22 8.71
CA ASN A 51 14.48 -4.75 7.93
C ASN A 51 14.61 -6.29 7.95
N SER A 52 13.56 -7.01 8.36
CA SER A 52 13.57 -8.48 8.40
C SER A 52 14.17 -9.08 7.11
N PRO A 53 15.09 -10.06 7.19
CA PRO A 53 15.66 -10.72 6.02
C PRO A 53 14.61 -11.27 5.05
N ALA A 54 13.43 -11.65 5.55
CA ALA A 54 12.31 -12.08 4.71
C ALA A 54 11.68 -10.91 3.93
N ARG A 55 11.59 -9.72 4.53
CA ARG A 55 11.16 -8.48 3.84
C ARG A 55 12.23 -7.96 2.90
N GLN A 56 13.52 -8.07 3.25
CA GLN A 56 14.61 -7.74 2.33
C GLN A 56 14.71 -8.75 1.19
N ALA A 57 14.43 -10.04 1.41
CA ALA A 57 14.35 -11.06 0.37
C ALA A 57 13.16 -10.78 -0.57
N ALA A 58 11.97 -10.50 -0.02
CA ALA A 58 10.81 -10.11 -0.82
C ALA A 58 11.04 -8.80 -1.58
N ALA A 59 11.68 -7.80 -0.95
CA ALA A 59 12.02 -6.53 -1.60
C ALA A 59 13.15 -6.68 -2.63
N LYS A 60 14.13 -7.58 -2.42
CA LYS A 60 15.19 -7.92 -3.39
C LYS A 60 14.67 -8.77 -4.52
N GLU A 61 13.72 -9.67 -4.29
CA GLU A 61 13.03 -10.45 -5.32
C GLU A 61 12.15 -9.53 -6.18
N SER A 62 11.44 -8.60 -5.53
CA SER A 62 10.71 -7.51 -6.20
C SER A 62 11.63 -6.57 -6.97
N ALA A 63 12.82 -6.25 -6.44
CA ALA A 63 13.81 -5.39 -7.08
C ALA A 63 14.58 -6.11 -8.20
N ALA A 64 14.84 -7.41 -8.08
CA ALA A 64 15.46 -8.24 -9.12
C ALA A 64 14.50 -8.48 -10.30
N LEU A 65 13.19 -8.53 -10.05
CA LEU A 65 12.15 -8.46 -11.09
C LEU A 65 12.05 -7.06 -11.74
N ARG A 66 12.47 -5.98 -11.05
CA ARG A 66 12.43 -4.59 -11.55
C ARG A 66 13.72 -4.11 -12.23
N PHE A 67 14.87 -4.69 -11.91
CA PHE A 67 16.16 -4.40 -12.53
C PHE A 67 16.85 -5.72 -12.85
N GLY A 68 16.60 -6.23 -14.05
CA GLY A 68 17.21 -7.45 -14.55
C GLY A 68 18.73 -7.34 -14.56
N ASN A 69 19.38 -7.98 -13.60
CA ASN A 69 20.80 -8.32 -13.62
C ASN A 69 21.06 -9.49 -12.66
N GLY A 70 21.14 -10.70 -13.21
CA GLY A 70 21.54 -11.92 -12.51
C GLY A 70 21.33 -13.16 -13.39
N PRO A 71 22.37 -13.96 -13.70
CA PRO A 71 22.28 -15.10 -14.61
C PRO A 71 21.73 -16.30 -13.85
N GLY A 72 20.50 -16.67 -14.14
CA GLY A 72 19.89 -17.88 -13.62
C GLY A 72 18.82 -18.31 -14.59
N GLU A 73 19.05 -19.43 -15.26
CA GLU A 73 18.13 -20.08 -16.18
C GLU A 73 16.74 -20.21 -15.53
N ILE A 74 15.80 -19.42 -16.05
CA ILE A 74 14.38 -19.60 -15.76
C ILE A 74 13.95 -20.80 -16.61
N PRO A 75 13.38 -21.87 -16.03
CA PRO A 75 12.79 -22.94 -16.82
C PRO A 75 11.63 -22.34 -17.61
N HIS A 76 11.73 -22.37 -18.93
CA HIS A 76 10.67 -21.94 -19.84
C HIS A 76 9.35 -22.66 -19.50
N PRO A 77 8.28 -21.94 -19.12
CA PRO A 77 6.95 -22.43 -19.41
C PRO A 77 6.72 -22.15 -20.90
N SER A 78 6.88 -23.20 -21.69
CA SER A 78 6.35 -23.27 -23.06
C SER A 78 4.87 -22.91 -23.03
N GLY A 79 4.54 -21.72 -23.53
CA GLY A 79 3.20 -21.18 -23.54
C GLY A 79 3.21 -19.79 -24.17
N ASP A 80 3.18 -19.79 -25.50
CA ASP A 80 3.09 -18.61 -26.36
C ASP A 80 2.12 -17.55 -25.81
N ARG A 81 2.66 -16.35 -25.58
CA ARG A 81 2.12 -15.09 -26.10
C ARG A 81 3.10 -13.95 -25.76
N PRO A 82 3.72 -13.28 -26.75
CA PRO A 82 4.31 -11.99 -26.49
C PRO A 82 3.22 -11.02 -26.02
N ILE A 83 3.51 -10.19 -25.02
CA ILE A 83 2.70 -9.01 -24.72
C ILE A 83 2.85 -8.08 -25.92
N VAL A 84 1.96 -8.25 -26.90
CA VAL A 84 1.84 -7.34 -28.03
C VAL A 84 1.22 -6.06 -27.44
N HIS A 85 2.04 -5.04 -27.22
CA HIS A 85 1.53 -3.67 -27.21
C HIS A 85 0.95 -3.42 -28.61
N GLN A 86 -0.34 -3.71 -28.79
CA GLN A 86 -1.09 -3.30 -29.96
C GLN A 86 -1.27 -1.78 -29.89
N SER A 87 -0.21 -1.02 -30.15
CA SER A 87 -0.35 0.39 -30.47
C SER A 87 -1.01 0.44 -31.84
N LYS A 88 -2.32 0.72 -31.87
CA LYS A 88 -3.11 0.96 -33.10
C LYS A 88 -2.70 2.28 -33.75
N PHE A 89 -1.43 2.40 -34.18
CA PHE A 89 -0.93 3.62 -34.80
C PHE A 89 -0.27 3.31 -36.15
N ASP A 90 -1.04 3.57 -37.22
CA ASP A 90 -0.53 3.67 -38.58
C ASP A 90 0.50 4.80 -38.66
N THR A 91 1.67 4.51 -39.21
CA THR A 91 2.90 5.12 -38.75
C THR A 91 3.61 5.91 -39.85
N GLY A 92 3.91 7.18 -39.53
CA GLY A 92 4.63 8.14 -40.39
C GLY A 92 4.21 9.58 -40.10
N GLN A 93 2.89 9.84 -40.09
CA GLN A 93 2.30 11.13 -39.69
C GLN A 93 2.26 11.35 -38.16
N ASN A 94 2.51 10.30 -37.37
CA ASN A 94 2.23 10.30 -35.93
C ASN A 94 3.27 10.99 -35.02
N VAL A 95 4.54 11.13 -35.43
CA VAL A 95 5.57 11.74 -34.54
C VAL A 95 5.31 13.23 -34.33
N ALA A 96 4.97 13.95 -35.41
CA ALA A 96 4.62 15.37 -35.32
C ALA A 96 3.32 15.59 -34.53
N VAL A 97 2.34 14.70 -34.69
CA VAL A 97 1.08 14.73 -33.93
C VAL A 97 1.31 14.43 -32.45
N LEU A 98 2.18 13.48 -32.10
CA LEU A 98 2.56 13.18 -30.71
C LEU A 98 3.31 14.36 -30.07
N LEU A 99 4.25 14.98 -30.79
CA LEU A 99 4.94 16.19 -30.33
C LEU A 99 3.97 17.34 -30.12
N GLN A 100 3.06 17.57 -31.07
CA GLN A 100 2.06 18.62 -30.97
C GLN A 100 1.09 18.34 -29.81
N ARG A 101 0.72 17.08 -29.56
CA ARG A 101 -0.10 16.68 -28.41
C ARG A 101 0.62 16.95 -27.08
N LEU A 102 1.89 16.54 -26.96
CA LEU A 102 2.72 16.80 -25.78
C LEU A 102 2.88 18.31 -25.51
N GLN A 103 3.05 19.11 -26.56
CA GLN A 103 3.13 20.57 -26.46
C GLN A 103 1.77 21.17 -26.05
N SER A 104 0.68 20.75 -26.68
CA SER A 104 -0.68 21.21 -26.37
C SER A 104 -1.10 20.87 -24.94
N ASP A 105 -0.71 19.69 -24.45
CA ASP A 105 -0.98 19.25 -23.08
C ASP A 105 -0.09 19.98 -22.06
N SER A 106 1.06 20.51 -22.47
CA SER A 106 1.91 21.39 -21.64
C SER A 106 1.42 22.83 -21.56
N GLU A 107 0.74 23.32 -22.61
CA GLU A 107 0.27 24.71 -22.73
C GLU A 107 -1.17 24.92 -22.23
N ARG A 108 -1.93 23.85 -21.99
CA ARG A 108 -3.27 23.95 -21.39
C ARG A 108 -3.17 24.53 -19.98
N GLU A 109 -3.84 25.66 -19.75
CA GLU A 109 -4.02 26.22 -18.41
C GLU A 109 -4.53 25.14 -17.44
N PRO A 110 -4.12 25.18 -16.16
CA PRO A 110 -4.73 24.38 -15.11
C PRO A 110 -6.24 24.56 -15.18
N ARG A 111 -6.95 23.54 -15.69
CA ARG A 111 -8.34 23.34 -15.29
C ARG A 111 -8.31 23.13 -13.79
N ASP A 112 -9.10 23.92 -13.06
CA ASP A 112 -9.40 23.64 -11.65
C ASP A 112 -9.62 22.13 -11.49
N GLY A 113 -8.79 21.45 -10.69
CA GLY A 113 -8.85 20.00 -10.49
C GLY A 113 -7.75 19.15 -11.13
N TRP A 114 -6.97 19.64 -12.09
CA TRP A 114 -5.87 18.84 -12.66
C TRP A 114 -4.62 19.00 -11.80
N ASP A 115 -4.50 18.15 -10.79
CA ASP A 115 -3.35 18.10 -9.90
C ASP A 115 -2.08 17.89 -10.76
N PHE A 116 -1.06 18.71 -10.53
CA PHE A 116 0.20 18.76 -11.30
C PHE A 116 0.79 17.36 -11.56
N ASP A 117 0.53 16.45 -10.63
CA ASP A 117 0.97 15.07 -10.61
C ASP A 117 0.36 14.20 -11.73
N GLU A 118 -0.92 14.39 -12.09
CA GLU A 118 -1.56 13.63 -13.18
C GLU A 118 -0.98 14.06 -14.55
N ARG A 119 -0.66 15.35 -14.71
CA ARG A 119 0.02 15.86 -15.91
C ARG A 119 1.42 15.25 -16.07
N MET A 120 2.15 15.13 -14.97
CA MET A 120 3.48 14.52 -14.96
C MET A 120 3.44 13.06 -15.41
N LEU A 121 2.40 12.30 -15.03
CA LEU A 121 2.20 10.93 -15.51
C LEU A 121 1.92 10.88 -17.01
N VAL A 122 0.99 11.69 -17.51
CA VAL A 122 0.65 11.74 -18.93
C VAL A 122 1.86 12.14 -19.78
N GLN A 123 2.64 13.12 -19.32
CA GLN A 123 3.87 13.52 -19.99
C GLN A 123 4.93 12.41 -19.98
N ALA A 124 5.12 11.73 -18.84
CA ALA A 124 6.04 10.61 -18.75
C ALA A 124 5.68 9.48 -19.73
N GLU A 125 4.39 9.19 -19.91
CA GLU A 125 3.91 8.21 -20.88
C GLU A 125 4.14 8.65 -22.32
N GLY A 126 3.78 9.89 -22.65
CA GLY A 126 3.97 10.41 -24.00
C GLY A 126 5.45 10.49 -24.42
N VAL A 127 6.38 10.72 -23.49
CA VAL A 127 7.83 10.67 -23.78
C VAL A 127 8.28 9.25 -24.17
N VAL A 128 7.74 8.22 -23.53
CA VAL A 128 8.04 6.81 -23.88
C VAL A 128 7.47 6.46 -25.25
N GLU A 129 6.23 6.87 -25.53
CA GLU A 129 5.60 6.68 -26.83
C GLU A 129 6.37 7.36 -27.97
N LEU A 130 6.81 8.61 -27.74
CA LEU A 130 7.62 9.35 -28.70
C LEU A 130 8.96 8.64 -28.97
N ALA A 131 9.66 8.21 -27.91
CA ALA A 131 10.93 7.52 -28.06
C ALA A 131 10.78 6.18 -28.81
N TYR A 132 9.68 5.45 -28.57
CA TYR A 132 9.34 4.24 -29.31
C TYR A 132 9.04 4.53 -30.79
N ALA A 133 8.29 5.60 -31.08
CA ALA A 133 7.99 6.01 -32.44
C ALA A 133 9.27 6.39 -33.23
N LEU A 134 10.21 7.08 -32.59
CA LEU A 134 11.53 7.39 -33.17
C LEU A 134 12.38 6.14 -33.41
N TYR A 135 12.30 5.15 -32.52
CA TYR A 135 12.93 3.85 -32.72
C TYR A 135 12.37 3.11 -33.93
N GLN A 136 11.04 3.05 -34.07
CA GLN A 136 10.42 2.44 -35.25
C GLN A 136 10.77 3.18 -36.55
N ASP A 137 10.83 4.51 -36.52
CA ASP A 137 11.23 5.32 -37.68
C ASP A 137 12.69 5.04 -38.07
N ALA A 138 13.60 4.88 -37.08
CA ALA A 138 14.97 4.48 -37.33
C ALA A 138 15.09 3.08 -37.96
N ILE A 139 14.25 2.13 -37.53
CA ILE A 139 14.19 0.79 -38.15
C ILE A 139 13.77 0.90 -39.62
N ARG A 140 12.71 1.66 -39.92
CA ARG A 140 12.22 1.83 -41.31
C ARG A 140 13.26 2.45 -42.22
N LYS A 141 14.03 3.42 -41.71
CA LYS A 141 15.12 4.07 -42.46
C LYS A 141 16.34 3.16 -42.68
N GLY A 142 16.41 2.02 -42.00
CA GLY A 142 17.46 1.01 -42.22
C GLY A 142 18.86 1.43 -41.77
N ASN A 143 18.99 2.46 -40.91
CA ASN A 143 20.29 2.91 -40.43
C ASN A 143 20.61 2.26 -39.06
N PRO A 144 21.53 1.28 -39.00
CA PRO A 144 21.77 0.50 -37.78
C PRO A 144 22.33 1.34 -36.62
N ALA A 145 23.12 2.38 -36.92
CA ALA A 145 23.64 3.28 -35.89
C ALA A 145 22.52 4.11 -35.24
N HIS A 146 21.55 4.55 -36.05
CA HIS A 146 20.39 5.27 -35.54
C HIS A 146 19.44 4.35 -34.76
N VAL A 147 19.27 3.10 -35.19
CA VAL A 147 18.46 2.10 -34.46
C VAL A 147 19.03 1.87 -33.05
N ALA A 148 20.33 1.64 -32.94
CA ALA A 148 20.99 1.42 -31.65
C ALA A 148 20.86 2.65 -30.72
N MET A 149 21.01 3.85 -31.26
CA MET A 149 20.84 5.09 -30.51
C MET A 149 19.39 5.28 -30.03
N GLN A 150 18.39 5.07 -30.90
CA GLN A 150 16.99 5.25 -30.52
C GLN A 150 16.50 4.15 -29.57
N LEU A 151 17.03 2.93 -29.66
CA LEU A 151 16.78 1.86 -28.71
C LEU A 151 17.25 2.26 -27.30
N LYS A 152 18.44 2.87 -27.21
CA LYS A 152 18.96 3.41 -25.95
C LYS A 152 18.06 4.52 -25.40
N ASN A 153 17.67 5.47 -26.24
CA ASN A 153 16.78 6.57 -25.85
C ASN A 153 15.42 6.07 -25.35
N TRP A 154 14.84 5.07 -26.01
CA TRP A 154 13.58 4.45 -25.57
C TRP A 154 13.74 3.71 -24.23
N SER A 155 14.85 3.00 -24.02
CA SER A 155 15.16 2.37 -22.73
C SER A 155 15.30 3.40 -21.60
N GLU A 156 16.01 4.50 -21.84
CA GLU A 156 16.19 5.58 -20.86
C GLU A 156 14.86 6.29 -20.56
N ALA A 157 14.07 6.62 -21.57
CA ALA A 157 12.74 7.19 -21.41
C ALA A 157 11.83 6.27 -20.57
N SER A 158 11.85 4.95 -20.83
CA SER A 158 11.07 3.96 -20.08
C SER A 158 11.49 3.89 -18.61
N LYS A 159 12.79 3.97 -18.32
CA LYS A 159 13.32 4.02 -16.94
C LYS A 159 12.89 5.29 -16.22
N GLN A 160 12.97 6.44 -16.88
CA GLN A 160 12.55 7.72 -16.31
C GLN A 160 11.04 7.74 -16.02
N ALA A 161 10.21 7.26 -16.95
CA ALA A 161 8.77 7.17 -16.73
C ALA A 161 8.42 6.24 -15.56
N ALA A 162 9.11 5.10 -15.43
CA ALA A 162 8.95 4.22 -14.28
C ALA A 162 9.35 4.89 -12.95
N ALA A 163 10.42 5.69 -12.93
CA ALA A 163 10.84 6.44 -11.76
C ALA A 163 9.83 7.53 -11.36
N ILE A 164 9.26 8.23 -12.34
CA ILE A 164 8.20 9.23 -12.11
C ILE A 164 6.95 8.56 -11.53
N ARG A 165 6.49 7.45 -12.11
CA ARG A 165 5.36 6.66 -11.58
C ARG A 165 5.61 6.18 -10.15
N ALA A 166 6.81 5.69 -9.85
CA ALA A 166 7.17 5.25 -8.51
C ALA A 166 7.18 6.40 -7.50
N SER A 167 7.69 7.57 -7.90
CA SER A 167 7.70 8.78 -7.06
C SER A 167 6.30 9.31 -6.84
N PHE A 168 5.43 9.23 -7.86
CA PHE A 168 4.01 9.56 -7.72
C PHE A 168 3.30 8.62 -6.75
N LEU A 169 3.51 7.31 -6.85
CA LEU A 169 2.94 6.35 -5.90
C LEU A 169 3.41 6.64 -4.47
N ASP A 170 4.70 6.94 -4.26
CA ASP A 170 5.22 7.32 -2.94
C ASP A 170 4.58 8.63 -2.44
N LEU A 171 4.37 9.62 -3.31
CA LEU A 171 3.66 10.86 -2.98
C LEU A 171 2.20 10.60 -2.60
N VAL A 172 1.48 9.78 -3.37
CA VAL A 172 0.09 9.41 -3.09
C VAL A 172 -0.03 8.65 -1.77
N THR A 173 0.89 7.72 -1.51
CA THR A 173 0.97 6.99 -0.23
C THR A 173 1.25 7.95 0.93
N ARG A 174 2.22 8.88 0.79
CA ARG A 174 2.53 9.87 1.84
C ARG A 174 1.44 10.91 2.06
N ARG A 175 0.70 11.29 1.02
CA ARG A 175 -0.46 12.18 1.11
C ARG A 175 -1.72 11.49 1.66
N GLY A 176 -1.65 10.19 1.94
CA GLY A 176 -2.77 9.44 2.53
C GLY A 176 -3.90 9.10 1.54
N GLY A 177 -3.67 9.27 0.23
CA GLY A 177 -4.67 8.96 -0.81
C GLY A 177 -4.87 7.46 -1.05
N ILE A 178 -3.95 6.62 -0.54
CA ILE A 178 -4.12 5.18 -0.43
C ILE A 178 -3.97 4.87 1.05
N ALA A 179 -5.08 4.58 1.73
CA ALA A 179 -5.01 4.00 3.07
C ALA A 179 -4.15 2.74 2.98
N GLU A 180 -3.03 2.70 3.72
CA GLU A 180 -2.23 1.48 3.78
C GLU A 180 -3.15 0.34 4.20
N ILE A 181 -3.13 -0.76 3.44
CA ILE A 181 -3.92 -1.95 3.74
C ILE A 181 -3.68 -2.39 5.20
N ASP A 182 -2.46 -2.21 5.69
CA ASP A 182 -2.09 -2.46 7.08
C ASP A 182 -2.86 -1.56 8.08
N GLY A 183 -3.08 -0.28 7.77
CA GLY A 183 -3.86 0.64 8.59
C GLY A 183 -5.36 0.29 8.63
N VAL A 184 -5.94 -0.11 7.50
CA VAL A 184 -7.33 -0.61 7.45
C VAL A 184 -7.46 -1.91 8.24
N ILE A 185 -6.49 -2.82 8.11
CA ILE A 185 -6.43 -4.05 8.89
C ILE A 185 -6.34 -3.75 10.38
N ASP A 186 -5.56 -2.77 10.81
CA ASP A 186 -5.41 -2.43 12.23
C ASP A 186 -6.71 -1.84 12.81
N ILE A 187 -7.41 -0.96 12.07
CA ILE A 187 -8.70 -0.39 12.49
C ILE A 187 -9.75 -1.51 12.61
N VAL A 188 -9.90 -2.33 11.57
CA VAL A 188 -10.87 -3.44 11.54
C VAL A 188 -10.54 -4.48 12.63
N SER A 189 -9.25 -4.79 12.82
CA SER A 189 -8.82 -5.77 13.84
C SER A 189 -9.01 -5.25 15.26
N GLY A 190 -8.86 -3.95 15.50
CA GLY A 190 -9.13 -3.33 16.80
C GLY A 190 -10.61 -3.45 17.17
N VAL A 191 -11.48 -3.00 16.27
CA VAL A 191 -12.93 -3.00 16.48
C VAL A 191 -13.49 -4.42 16.59
N LEU A 192 -13.13 -5.32 15.68
CA LEU A 192 -13.56 -6.72 15.74
C LEU A 192 -12.91 -7.48 16.91
N GLY A 193 -11.71 -7.09 17.34
CA GLY A 193 -11.03 -7.66 18.49
C GLY A 193 -11.79 -7.42 19.80
N ASP A 194 -12.27 -6.19 20.00
CA ASP A 194 -13.08 -5.82 21.15
C ASP A 194 -14.43 -6.54 21.15
N LEU A 195 -15.09 -6.59 20.00
CA LEU A 195 -16.35 -7.33 19.82
C LEU A 195 -16.18 -8.82 20.13
N ARG A 196 -15.12 -9.45 19.59
CA ARG A 196 -14.80 -10.84 19.88
C ARG A 196 -14.59 -11.09 21.37
N SER A 197 -13.84 -10.23 22.05
CA SER A 197 -13.63 -10.37 23.50
C SER A 197 -14.93 -10.28 24.30
N ARG A 198 -15.95 -9.59 23.80
CA ARG A 198 -17.26 -9.48 24.44
C ARG A 198 -18.13 -10.70 24.16
N LEU A 199 -18.11 -11.21 22.94
CA LEU A 199 -18.74 -12.48 22.58
C LEU A 199 -18.18 -13.66 23.39
N ASP A 200 -16.85 -13.72 23.54
CA ASP A 200 -16.18 -14.77 24.33
C ASP A 200 -16.63 -14.75 25.81
N LYS A 201 -17.05 -13.58 26.33
CA LYS A 201 -17.53 -13.39 27.71
C LYS A 201 -19.06 -13.40 27.85
N LEU A 202 -19.79 -13.56 26.75
CA LEU A 202 -21.25 -13.48 26.75
C LEU A 202 -21.87 -14.57 27.62
N GLY A 203 -21.37 -15.81 27.48
CA GLY A 203 -21.84 -16.94 28.28
C GLY A 203 -21.69 -16.71 29.78
N ASP A 204 -20.53 -16.21 30.21
CA ASP A 204 -20.27 -15.91 31.63
C ASP A 204 -21.17 -14.81 32.18
N ARG A 205 -21.42 -13.76 31.37
CA ARG A 205 -22.33 -12.66 31.75
C ARG A 205 -23.77 -13.13 31.86
N CYS A 206 -24.26 -13.85 30.86
CA CYS A 206 -25.61 -14.39 30.88
C CYS A 206 -25.78 -15.40 32.01
N ALA A 207 -24.76 -16.20 32.34
CA ALA A 207 -24.84 -17.18 33.41
C ALA A 207 -24.97 -16.56 34.81
N ILE A 208 -24.52 -15.33 35.02
CA ILE A 208 -24.66 -14.61 36.31
C ILE A 208 -26.10 -14.13 36.51
N GLU A 209 -26.77 -13.70 35.44
CA GLU A 209 -28.11 -13.09 35.50
C GLU A 209 -29.23 -14.07 35.15
N ALA A 210 -28.93 -15.14 34.41
CA ALA A 210 -29.88 -16.16 34.04
C ALA A 210 -30.13 -17.10 35.22
N ASN A 211 -31.36 -17.09 35.75
CA ASN A 211 -31.79 -18.05 36.75
C ASN A 211 -32.10 -19.40 36.06
N PRO A 212 -31.39 -20.50 36.36
CA PRO A 212 -31.65 -21.80 35.76
C PRO A 212 -33.01 -22.39 36.16
N SER A 213 -33.64 -21.87 37.22
CA SER A 213 -34.96 -22.30 37.69
C SER A 213 -36.11 -21.59 36.97
N ASP A 214 -35.83 -20.51 36.23
CA ASP A 214 -36.81 -19.76 35.44
C ASP A 214 -36.35 -19.67 33.98
N PRO A 215 -36.82 -20.58 33.10
CA PRO A 215 -36.37 -20.64 31.72
C PRO A 215 -36.82 -19.42 30.89
N VAL A 216 -37.89 -18.73 31.28
CA VAL A 216 -38.39 -17.55 30.57
C VAL A 216 -37.49 -16.35 30.88
N LEU A 217 -37.13 -16.17 32.14
CA LEU A 217 -36.18 -15.14 32.55
C LEU A 217 -34.80 -15.37 31.93
N ALA A 218 -34.31 -16.60 31.95
CA ALA A 218 -33.02 -16.96 31.33
C ALA A 218 -32.99 -16.63 29.84
N LYS A 219 -34.07 -16.96 29.10
CA LYS A 219 -34.19 -16.62 27.68
C LYS A 219 -34.16 -15.12 27.46
N ASN A 220 -34.93 -14.35 28.24
CA ASN A 220 -34.99 -12.88 28.08
C ASN A 220 -33.63 -12.22 28.35
N VAL A 221 -32.89 -12.69 29.36
CA VAL A 221 -31.53 -12.20 29.67
C VAL A 221 -30.57 -12.48 28.50
N ILE A 222 -30.63 -13.69 27.94
CA ILE A 222 -29.80 -14.08 26.79
C ILE A 222 -30.16 -13.24 25.55
N ASP A 223 -31.46 -13.11 25.24
CA ASP A 223 -31.93 -12.34 24.09
C ASP A 223 -31.53 -10.86 24.22
N LEU A 224 -31.62 -10.28 25.41
CA LEU A 224 -31.23 -8.89 25.67
C LEU A 224 -29.71 -8.70 25.54
N ALA A 225 -28.91 -9.65 26.02
CA ALA A 225 -27.46 -9.61 25.88
C ALA A 225 -27.00 -9.79 24.41
N ILE A 226 -27.70 -10.63 23.64
CA ILE A 226 -27.46 -10.81 22.20
C ILE A 226 -27.82 -9.52 21.43
N ASN A 227 -28.98 -8.93 21.71
CA ASN A 227 -29.39 -7.67 21.07
C ASN A 227 -28.40 -6.53 21.37
N ALA A 228 -27.89 -6.44 22.59
CA ALA A 228 -26.86 -5.46 22.94
C ALA A 228 -25.56 -5.64 22.13
N ILE A 229 -25.20 -6.88 21.76
CA ILE A 229 -24.04 -7.14 20.89
C ILE A 229 -24.34 -6.75 19.44
N PHE A 230 -25.54 -7.00 18.94
CA PHE A 230 -25.92 -6.56 17.60
C PHE A 230 -25.92 -5.03 17.49
N GLU A 231 -26.45 -4.32 18.48
CA GLU A 231 -26.37 -2.85 18.52
C GLU A 231 -24.91 -2.34 18.62
N GLU A 232 -24.01 -3.11 19.22
CA GLU A 232 -22.57 -2.79 19.21
C GLU A 232 -21.92 -3.11 17.87
N PHE A 233 -22.39 -4.14 17.17
CA PHE A 233 -21.96 -4.47 15.81
C PHE A 233 -22.33 -3.36 14.83
N ASP A 234 -23.57 -2.87 14.91
CA ASP A 234 -24.06 -1.78 14.06
C ASP A 234 -23.26 -0.50 14.34
N ARG A 235 -23.02 -0.15 15.61
CA ARG A 235 -22.16 0.98 15.99
C ARG A 235 -20.71 0.83 15.54
N ALA A 236 -20.17 -0.40 15.61
CA ALA A 236 -18.83 -0.72 15.12
C ALA A 236 -18.74 -0.56 13.61
N GLN A 237 -19.76 -1.00 12.87
CA GLN A 237 -19.85 -0.81 11.43
C GLN A 237 -19.94 0.67 11.07
N GLU A 238 -20.84 1.44 11.71
CA GLU A 238 -20.95 2.88 11.50
C GLU A 238 -19.63 3.60 11.76
N ARG A 239 -18.90 3.20 12.81
CA ARG A 239 -17.59 3.78 13.12
C ARG A 239 -16.53 3.43 12.09
N ILE A 240 -16.49 2.18 11.60
CA ILE A 240 -15.60 1.79 10.51
C ILE A 240 -15.94 2.57 9.24
N GLU A 241 -17.23 2.71 8.91
CA GLU A 241 -17.67 3.51 7.76
C GLU A 241 -17.32 5.00 7.92
N GLU A 242 -17.46 5.56 9.12
CA GLU A 242 -17.11 6.95 9.42
C GLU A 242 -15.59 7.17 9.37
N ASP A 243 -14.80 6.28 9.97
CA ASP A 243 -13.34 6.34 9.91
C ASP A 243 -12.83 6.15 8.47
N LEU A 244 -13.49 5.31 7.67
CA LEU A 244 -13.22 5.16 6.22
C LEU A 244 -13.69 6.37 5.40
N ARG A 245 -14.70 7.12 5.83
CA ARG A 245 -15.12 8.39 5.20
C ARG A 245 -14.24 9.58 5.61
N GLN A 246 -13.69 9.55 6.81
CA GLN A 246 -12.75 10.55 7.33
C GLN A 246 -11.32 10.32 6.82
N CYS A 247 -10.98 9.10 6.38
CA CYS A 247 -9.91 8.92 5.41
C CYS A 247 -10.21 9.86 4.23
N PRO A 248 -9.32 10.81 3.91
CA PRO A 248 -9.62 11.91 3.01
C PRO A 248 -10.20 11.38 1.70
N ASP A 249 -11.46 11.78 1.46
CA ASP A 249 -12.18 11.46 0.24
C ASP A 249 -11.41 12.06 -0.94
N LEU A 250 -11.02 11.21 -1.88
CA LEU A 250 -10.29 11.56 -3.11
C LEU A 250 -11.06 12.58 -3.98
N SER A 251 -12.31 12.91 -3.62
CA SER A 251 -13.16 13.90 -4.30
C SER A 251 -12.92 15.35 -3.88
N GLN A 252 -12.25 15.62 -2.74
CA GLN A 252 -12.04 16.99 -2.22
C GLN A 252 -10.60 17.50 -2.32
N VAL A 253 -9.69 16.73 -2.93
CA VAL A 253 -8.30 17.15 -3.20
C VAL A 253 -8.07 17.48 -4.68
N ALA A 254 -9.14 17.55 -5.48
CA ALA A 254 -9.10 18.08 -6.84
C ALA A 254 -9.23 19.61 -6.83
#